data_AF-A0A7C2WNW1-F1
#
_entry.id   AF-A0A7C2WNW1-F1
#
_cell.length_a   1.000
_cell.length_b   1.000
_cell.length_c   1.000
_cell.angle_alpha   90.00
_cell.angle_beta   90.00
_cell.angle_gamma   90.00
#
_symmetry.space_group_name_H-M   'P 1'
#
loop_
_entity.id
_entity.type
_entity.pdbx_description
1 polymer ?
#
loop_
_entity_poly.entity_id
_entity_poly.type
_entity_poly.pdbx_seq_one_letter_code
_entity_poly.pdbx_strand_id
1 'polypeptide(L)'
;MIEVILSGSRLKAVYQGQKIDMIPVSRSAFRLDHWMVNLEDVAIEFFVNDPRNEDIMIVYMGDYFVCPRYPVVETVPILWEELTGAYDLYARTPSVYSDEDLMGTVEIKVKDGILMVSNGKYLKPISDTEIQIVGGIFDGETMIYDAETGSITWQNLIYRPKDKLSK
;
A
#
# COMPACT_ATOMS: atom_id res chain seq x y z
N MET A 1 5.98 6.81 2.05
CA MET A 1 5.40 6.32 3.32
C MET A 1 5.41 7.48 4.31
N ILE A 2 4.26 7.81 4.88
CA ILE A 2 4.16 8.69 6.06
C ILE A 2 3.84 7.75 7.22
N GLU A 3 4.71 7.72 8.21
CA GLU A 3 4.49 6.99 9.46
C GLU A 3 4.19 8.02 10.56
N VAL A 4 3.21 7.73 11.42
CA VAL A 4 2.89 8.61 12.54
C VAL A 4 3.42 7.95 13.81
N ILE A 5 4.35 8.65 14.47
CA ILE A 5 5.01 8.16 15.68
C ILE A 5 4.74 9.10 16.84
N LEU A 6 4.67 8.53 18.04
CA LEU A 6 4.71 9.30 19.27
C LEU A 6 6.17 9.42 19.73
N SER A 7 6.70 10.64 19.79
CA SER A 7 8.06 10.92 20.25
C SER A 7 7.99 11.76 21.52
N GLY A 8 8.09 11.10 22.68
CA GLY A 8 7.82 11.74 23.97
C GLY A 8 6.32 12.07 24.07
N SER A 9 5.99 13.36 24.24
CA SER A 9 4.61 13.83 24.32
C SER A 9 4.09 14.49 23.03
N ARG A 10 4.82 14.36 21.91
CA ARG A 10 4.47 14.99 20.63
C ARG A 10 4.29 13.94 19.55
N LEU A 11 3.23 14.09 18.76
CA LEU A 11 3.07 13.35 17.51
C LEU A 11 4.04 13.93 16.47
N LYS A 12 4.66 13.03 15.72
CA LYS A 12 5.56 13.36 14.62
C LYS A 12 5.23 12.50 13.41
N ALA A 13 5.37 13.07 12.23
CA ALA A 13 5.30 12.34 10.98
C ALA A 13 6.73 11.97 10.55
N VAL A 14 6.96 10.71 10.18
CA VAL A 14 8.18 10.31 9.46
C VAL A 14 7.87 10.39 7.98
N TYR A 15 8.48 11.35 7.29
CA TYR A 15 8.34 11.53 5.86
C TYR A 15 9.74 11.54 5.24
N GLN A 16 9.97 10.69 4.24
CA GLN A 16 11.28 10.53 3.59
C GLN A 16 12.43 10.31 4.60
N GLY A 17 12.16 9.57 5.68
CA GLY A 17 13.13 9.30 6.75
C GLY A 17 13.38 10.45 7.74
N GLN A 18 12.74 11.61 7.54
CA GLN A 18 12.84 12.76 8.44
C GLN A 18 11.66 12.81 9.41
N LYS A 19 11.94 13.14 10.67
CA LYS A 19 10.94 13.35 11.71
C LYS A 19 10.45 14.79 11.67
N ILE A 20 9.21 14.97 11.29
CA ILE A 20 8.55 16.27 11.09
C ILE A 20 7.56 16.48 12.24
N ASP A 21 7.49 17.71 12.74
CA ASP A 21 6.55 18.04 13.81
C ASP A 21 5.12 18.10 13.26
N MET A 22 4.18 17.50 13.99
CA MET A 22 2.76 17.58 13.70
C MET A 22 2.13 18.62 14.63
N ILE A 23 1.74 19.77 14.08
CA ILE A 23 1.13 20.86 14.82
C ILE A 23 -0.39 20.68 14.75
N PRO A 24 -1.09 20.50 15.88
CA PRO A 24 -2.54 20.31 15.87
C PRO A 24 -3.23 21.57 15.36
N VAL A 25 -4.14 21.41 14.41
CA VAL A 25 -5.03 22.48 13.91
C VAL A 25 -6.48 22.25 14.30
N SER A 26 -6.87 20.99 14.55
CA SER A 26 -8.17 20.62 15.10
C SER A 26 -8.03 19.39 16.02
N ARG A 27 -9.15 18.79 16.42
CA ARG A 27 -9.17 17.54 17.21
C ARG A 27 -8.65 16.33 16.41
N SER A 28 -8.88 16.32 15.10
CA SER A 28 -8.52 15.24 14.19
C SER A 28 -7.39 15.61 13.23
N ALA A 29 -7.10 16.90 13.06
CA ALA A 29 -6.21 17.38 12.00
C ALA A 29 -4.92 18.04 12.53
N PHE A 30 -3.85 17.84 11.79
CA PHE A 30 -2.51 18.33 12.05
C PHE A 30 -1.90 18.92 10.78
N ARG A 31 -1.18 20.03 10.91
CA ARG A 31 -0.29 20.53 9.85
C ARG A 31 1.12 20.01 10.10
N LEU A 32 1.83 19.68 9.03
CA LEU A 32 3.25 19.34 9.13
C LEU A 32 4.11 20.61 9.14
N ASP A 33 5.05 20.68 10.07
CA ASP A 33 5.97 21.81 10.20
C ASP A 33 7.41 21.32 10.31
N HIS A 34 8.29 21.85 9.44
CA HIS A 34 9.70 21.50 9.43
C HIS A 34 10.58 22.70 9.05
N TRP A 35 11.63 22.95 9.83
CA TRP A 35 12.50 24.12 9.67
C TRP A 35 13.29 24.17 8.33
N MET A 36 13.53 23.02 7.68
CA MET A 36 14.22 22.97 6.37
C MET A 36 13.30 22.88 5.17
N VAL A 37 12.01 22.57 5.36
CA VAL A 37 11.09 22.26 4.25
C VAL A 37 9.82 23.02 4.49
N ASN A 38 9.47 23.92 3.56
CA ASN A 38 8.16 24.53 3.59
C ASN A 38 7.11 23.46 3.22
N LEU A 39 6.36 23.00 4.23
CA LEU A 39 5.29 22.02 4.13
C LEU A 39 3.93 22.68 4.39
N GLU A 40 3.80 23.99 4.16
CA GLU A 40 2.61 24.78 4.49
C GLU A 40 1.30 24.17 3.98
N ASP A 41 1.35 23.40 2.90
CA ASP A 41 0.19 22.76 2.26
C ASP A 41 0.04 21.26 2.61
N VAL A 42 0.82 20.73 3.55
CA VAL A 42 0.70 19.34 4.00
C VAL A 42 -0.05 19.25 5.32
N ALA A 43 -1.23 18.65 5.27
CA ALA A 43 -2.04 18.36 6.44
C ALA A 43 -2.38 16.88 6.53
N ILE A 44 -2.54 16.39 7.75
CA ILE A 44 -2.96 15.03 8.06
C ILE A 44 -4.20 15.10 8.92
N GLU A 45 -5.26 14.40 8.53
CA GLU A 45 -6.47 14.27 9.31
C GLU A 45 -6.78 12.80 9.63
N PHE A 46 -7.16 12.54 10.88
CA PHE A 46 -7.47 11.20 11.37
C PHE A 46 -8.97 11.05 11.61
N PHE A 47 -9.55 10.01 11.02
CA PHE A 47 -10.92 9.58 11.27
C PHE A 47 -10.84 8.21 11.94
N VAL A 48 -10.90 8.19 13.28
CA VAL A 48 -10.70 6.99 14.10
C VAL A 48 -11.96 6.72 14.91
N ASN A 49 -12.38 5.45 15.00
CA ASN A 49 -13.60 4.99 15.66
C ASN A 49 -14.90 5.59 15.08
N ASP A 50 -14.96 5.89 13.77
CA ASP A 50 -16.24 6.21 13.13
C ASP A 50 -17.05 4.91 12.94
N PRO A 51 -18.23 4.76 13.55
CA PRO A 51 -19.03 3.53 13.41
C PRO A 51 -19.52 3.26 11.99
N ARG A 52 -19.33 4.18 11.04
CA ARG A 52 -19.73 4.03 9.64
C ARG A 52 -18.55 3.82 8.68
N ASN A 53 -17.31 4.01 9.13
CA ASN A 53 -16.12 3.98 8.28
C ASN A 53 -14.99 3.17 8.94
N GLU A 54 -14.08 2.61 8.13
CA GLU A 54 -12.82 2.09 8.66
C GLU A 54 -11.98 3.23 9.27
N ASP A 55 -11.10 2.91 10.23
CA ASP A 55 -10.10 3.88 10.71
C ASP A 55 -9.25 4.33 9.51
N ILE A 56 -9.31 5.61 9.17
CA ILE A 56 -8.55 6.17 8.04
C ILE A 56 -7.72 7.39 8.46
N MET A 57 -6.61 7.57 7.75
CA MET A 57 -5.84 8.80 7.74
C MET A 57 -5.97 9.43 6.36
N ILE A 58 -6.27 10.73 6.28
CA ILE A 58 -6.26 11.48 5.03
C ILE A 58 -5.04 12.40 5.04
N VAL A 59 -4.23 12.34 3.99
CA VAL A 59 -3.09 13.23 3.78
C VAL A 59 -3.44 14.22 2.67
N TYR A 60 -3.48 15.50 3.00
CA TYR A 60 -3.64 16.60 2.06
C TYR A 60 -2.26 17.10 1.62
N MET A 61 -1.99 17.15 0.32
CA MET A 61 -0.77 17.67 -0.30
C MET A 61 -1.07 18.03 -1.77
N GLY A 62 -1.61 19.23 -2.01
CA GLY A 62 -2.13 19.67 -3.31
C GLY A 62 -3.45 18.98 -3.70
N ASP A 63 -3.47 17.65 -3.66
CA ASP A 63 -4.65 16.78 -3.70
C ASP A 63 -4.76 16.02 -2.35
N TYR A 64 -5.64 15.03 -2.21
CA TYR A 64 -5.74 14.20 -1.01
C TYR A 64 -5.50 12.71 -1.28
N PHE A 65 -4.92 12.03 -0.29
CA PHE A 65 -4.71 10.59 -0.28
C PHE A 65 -5.43 9.99 0.93
N VAL A 66 -6.31 9.04 0.68
CA VAL A 66 -6.89 8.20 1.74
C VAL A 66 -5.89 7.09 2.06
N CYS A 67 -5.64 6.88 3.34
CA CYS A 67 -4.72 5.88 3.85
C CYS A 67 -5.46 5.05 4.90
N PRO A 68 -6.09 3.94 4.51
CA PRO A 68 -6.79 3.09 5.46
C PRO A 68 -5.80 2.44 6.43
N ARG A 69 -6.27 2.19 7.65
CA ARG A 69 -5.47 1.51 8.66
C ARG A 69 -5.24 0.06 8.22
N TYR A 70 -3.96 -0.30 8.08
CA TYR A 70 -3.57 -1.68 7.85
C TYR A 70 -3.93 -2.54 9.08
N PRO A 71 -4.47 -3.75 8.92
CA PRO A 71 -4.86 -4.59 10.05
C PRO A 71 -3.66 -4.87 10.95
N VAL A 72 -3.89 -4.80 12.26
CA VAL A 72 -2.90 -5.29 13.23
C VAL A 72 -2.96 -6.81 13.18
N VAL A 73 -1.91 -7.44 12.64
CA VAL A 73 -1.80 -8.89 12.53
C VAL A 73 -0.88 -9.43 13.62
N GLU A 74 -1.41 -10.30 14.48
CA GLU A 74 -0.60 -11.05 15.47
C GLU A 74 0.15 -12.22 14.80
N THR A 75 -0.47 -12.82 13.80
CA THR A 75 0.09 -13.90 12.97
C THR A 75 -0.12 -13.56 11.51
N VAL A 76 0.91 -13.78 10.69
CA VAL A 76 0.82 -13.59 9.23
C VAL A 76 -0.23 -14.56 8.66
N PRO A 77 -1.24 -14.08 7.92
CA PRO A 77 -2.19 -14.96 7.25
C PRO A 77 -1.51 -15.85 6.22
N ILE A 78 -1.93 -17.12 6.12
CA ILE A 78 -1.38 -18.10 5.15
C ILE A 78 -1.39 -17.55 3.72
N LEU A 79 -2.48 -16.88 3.33
CA LEU A 79 -2.62 -16.28 2.00
C LEU A 79 -1.48 -15.30 1.67
N TRP A 80 -0.90 -14.62 2.67
CA TRP A 80 0.22 -13.72 2.41
C TRP A 80 1.46 -14.49 2.01
N GLU A 81 1.74 -15.62 2.65
CA GLU A 81 2.85 -16.49 2.29
C GLU A 81 2.69 -16.99 0.85
N GLU A 82 1.47 -17.34 0.43
CA GLU A 82 1.17 -17.76 -0.94
C GLU A 82 1.41 -16.68 -2.00
N LEU A 83 1.28 -15.41 -1.59
CA LEU A 83 1.51 -14.23 -2.42
C LEU A 83 2.97 -13.77 -2.40
N THR A 84 3.81 -14.24 -1.47
CA THR A 84 5.22 -13.86 -1.44
C THR A 84 6.02 -14.55 -2.54
N GLY A 85 6.95 -13.82 -3.15
CA GLY A 85 7.83 -14.35 -4.18
C GLY A 85 8.16 -13.35 -5.27
N ALA A 86 8.94 -13.81 -6.25
CA ALA A 86 9.28 -13.03 -7.43
C ALA A 86 8.25 -13.23 -8.54
N TYR A 87 7.90 -12.13 -9.22
CA TYR A 87 6.92 -12.10 -10.29
C TYR A 87 7.50 -11.43 -11.53
N ASP A 88 7.24 -12.02 -12.70
CA ASP A 88 7.40 -11.39 -13.99
C ASP A 88 6.16 -10.58 -14.36
N LEU A 89 6.35 -9.39 -14.89
CA LEU A 89 5.27 -8.48 -15.30
C LEU A 89 5.10 -8.54 -16.82
N TYR A 90 3.87 -8.80 -17.23
CA TYR A 90 3.46 -8.80 -18.63
C TYR A 90 2.33 -7.81 -18.84
N ALA A 91 2.25 -7.26 -20.05
CA ALA A 91 1.07 -6.54 -20.48
C ALA A 91 -0.09 -7.53 -20.65
N ARG A 92 -1.28 -7.16 -20.16
CA ARG A 92 -2.51 -7.86 -20.46
C ARG A 92 -2.91 -7.52 -21.89
N THR A 93 -2.42 -8.29 -22.85
CA THR A 93 -2.77 -8.12 -24.25
C THR A 93 -4.10 -8.81 -24.55
N PRO A 94 -5.01 -8.16 -25.29
CA PRO A 94 -6.29 -8.78 -25.68
C PRO A 94 -6.13 -9.81 -26.81
N SER A 95 -4.93 -9.97 -27.37
CA SER A 95 -4.67 -10.82 -28.54
C SER A 95 -3.84 -12.04 -28.15
N VAL A 96 -4.33 -13.22 -28.52
CA VAL A 96 -3.57 -14.49 -28.46
C VAL A 96 -2.40 -14.57 -29.46
N TYR A 97 -2.22 -13.54 -30.31
CA TYR A 97 -1.16 -13.48 -31.33
C TYR A 97 -0.09 -12.42 -31.04
N SER A 98 -0.21 -11.67 -29.95
CA SER A 98 0.86 -10.76 -29.53
C SER A 98 1.85 -11.52 -28.67
N ASP A 99 3.13 -11.41 -29.02
CA ASP A 99 4.21 -11.82 -28.13
C ASP A 99 4.07 -11.05 -26.81
N GLU A 100 4.07 -11.80 -25.71
CA GLU A 100 3.99 -11.21 -24.38
C GLU A 100 5.39 -10.71 -23.99
N ASP A 101 5.63 -9.42 -24.22
CA ASP A 101 6.88 -8.80 -23.81
C ASP A 101 6.96 -8.72 -22.28
N LEU A 102 8.06 -9.25 -21.73
CA LEU A 102 8.41 -9.08 -20.34
C LEU A 102 8.67 -7.59 -20.07
N MET A 103 7.76 -6.95 -19.35
CA MET A 103 7.84 -5.53 -19.02
C MET A 103 8.78 -5.25 -17.85
N GLY A 104 9.00 -6.25 -16.99
CA GLY A 104 9.85 -6.12 -15.82
C GLY A 104 9.60 -7.20 -14.79
N THR A 105 10.16 -7.00 -13.60
CA THR A 105 10.09 -7.97 -12.51
C THR A 105 9.80 -7.25 -11.20
N VAL A 106 8.96 -7.84 -10.34
CA VAL A 106 8.76 -7.34 -8.97
C VAL A 106 8.88 -8.49 -7.98
N GLU A 107 9.01 -8.12 -6.71
CA GLU A 107 8.99 -9.07 -5.60
C GLU A 107 7.88 -8.64 -4.64
N ILE A 108 7.05 -9.59 -4.21
CA ILE A 108 6.08 -9.39 -3.13
C ILE A 108 6.68 -10.01 -1.87
N LYS A 109 6.71 -9.24 -0.78
CA LYS A 109 7.28 -9.67 0.50
C LYS A 109 6.45 -9.18 1.68
N VAL A 110 6.56 -9.91 2.79
CA VAL A 110 6.06 -9.45 4.09
C VAL A 110 7.20 -8.72 4.80
N LYS A 111 6.95 -7.48 5.20
CA LYS A 111 7.87 -6.68 6.02
C LYS A 111 7.10 -6.07 7.17
N ASP A 112 7.56 -6.30 8.40
CA ASP A 112 6.94 -5.76 9.62
C ASP A 112 5.43 -6.08 9.72
N GLY A 113 5.02 -7.26 9.26
CA GLY A 113 3.61 -7.66 9.24
C GLY A 113 2.76 -6.96 8.17
N ILE A 114 3.38 -6.46 7.10
CA ILE A 114 2.69 -5.80 5.98
C ILE A 114 3.13 -6.44 4.66
N LEU A 115 2.17 -6.82 3.81
CA LEU A 115 2.43 -7.30 2.46
C LEU A 115 2.75 -6.12 1.54
N MET A 116 3.89 -6.19 0.84
CA MET A 116 4.42 -5.07 0.05
C MET A 116 5.07 -5.56 -1.24
N VAL A 117 4.81 -4.84 -2.33
CA VAL A 117 5.51 -4.99 -3.61
C VAL A 117 6.81 -4.19 -3.59
N SER A 118 7.88 -4.70 -4.19
CA SER A 118 9.20 -4.04 -4.27
C SER A 118 9.19 -2.63 -4.87
N ASN A 119 8.15 -2.29 -5.64
CA ASN A 119 7.90 -0.94 -6.17
C ASN A 119 7.20 0.01 -5.18
N GLY A 120 7.01 -0.40 -3.91
CA GLY A 120 6.53 0.44 -2.82
C GLY A 120 5.01 0.44 -2.60
N LYS A 121 4.25 -0.41 -3.30
CA LYS A 121 2.81 -0.58 -3.03
C LYS A 121 2.56 -1.50 -1.84
N TYR A 122 1.64 -1.12 -0.94
CA TYR A 122 1.16 -2.01 0.10
C TYR A 122 -0.08 -2.76 -0.39
N LEU A 123 -0.19 -4.02 0.01
CA LEU A 123 -1.23 -4.93 -0.42
C LEU A 123 -2.00 -5.41 0.79
N LYS A 124 -3.32 -5.33 0.78
CA LYS A 124 -4.20 -5.89 1.80
C LYS A 124 -5.07 -6.95 1.12
N PRO A 125 -4.78 -8.25 1.30
CA PRO A 125 -5.71 -9.28 0.90
C PRO A 125 -7.05 -9.09 1.63
N ILE A 126 -8.14 -9.00 0.87
CA ILE A 126 -9.50 -8.78 1.38
C ILE A 126 -10.38 -10.02 1.20
N SER A 127 -9.98 -10.93 0.31
CA SER A 127 -10.54 -12.28 0.16
C SER A 127 -9.47 -13.22 -0.40
N ASP A 128 -9.81 -14.50 -0.61
CA ASP A 128 -8.91 -15.50 -1.22
C ASP A 128 -8.55 -15.18 -2.68
N THR A 129 -9.28 -14.26 -3.33
CA THR A 129 -9.07 -13.90 -4.75
C THR A 129 -8.85 -12.42 -4.95
N GLU A 130 -9.05 -11.57 -3.94
CA GLU A 130 -8.98 -10.12 -4.08
C GLU A 130 -7.97 -9.51 -3.11
N ILE A 131 -7.14 -8.63 -3.68
CA ILE A 131 -6.09 -7.91 -2.96
C ILE A 131 -6.31 -6.43 -3.22
N GLN A 132 -6.52 -5.65 -2.17
CA GLN A 132 -6.63 -4.21 -2.28
C GLN A 132 -5.24 -3.56 -2.20
N ILE A 133 -4.97 -2.59 -3.09
CA ILE A 133 -3.82 -1.70 -2.94
C ILE A 133 -4.14 -0.68 -1.86
N VAL A 134 -3.26 -0.58 -0.87
CA VAL A 134 -3.38 0.35 0.24
C VAL A 134 -2.32 1.43 0.14
N GLY A 135 -2.77 2.68 0.09
CA GLY A 135 -1.96 3.88 0.04
C GLY A 135 -1.45 4.26 -1.36
N GLY A 136 -1.14 5.55 -1.52
CA GLY A 136 -0.66 6.13 -2.77
C GLY A 136 -1.79 6.43 -3.77
N ILE A 137 -1.43 6.72 -5.02
CA ILE A 137 -2.38 7.15 -6.07
C ILE A 137 -3.33 6.04 -6.56
N PHE A 138 -3.06 4.79 -6.20
CA PHE A 138 -3.88 3.62 -6.56
C PHE A 138 -4.60 3.02 -5.34
N ASP A 139 -4.71 3.78 -4.25
CA ASP A 139 -5.41 3.34 -3.04
C ASP A 139 -6.85 2.92 -3.37
N GLY A 140 -7.27 1.80 -2.79
CA GLY A 140 -8.60 1.24 -3.00
C GLY A 140 -8.75 0.39 -4.26
N GLU A 141 -7.81 0.44 -5.20
CA GLU A 141 -7.86 -0.43 -6.37
C GLU A 141 -7.69 -1.90 -5.99
N THR A 142 -8.35 -2.78 -6.74
CA THR A 142 -8.35 -4.23 -6.49
C THR A 142 -7.51 -4.96 -7.54
N MET A 143 -6.63 -5.83 -7.07
CA MET A 143 -5.92 -6.84 -7.85
C MET A 143 -6.61 -8.19 -7.65
N ILE A 144 -6.64 -9.00 -8.70
CA ILE A 144 -7.28 -10.32 -8.69
C ILE A 144 -6.20 -11.41 -8.64
N TYR A 145 -6.21 -12.22 -7.60
CA TYR A 145 -5.34 -13.38 -7.43
C TYR A 145 -6.03 -14.64 -7.95
N ASP A 146 -5.30 -15.39 -8.77
CA ASP A 146 -5.68 -16.72 -9.23
C ASP A 146 -4.85 -17.76 -8.45
N ALA A 147 -5.51 -18.51 -7.57
CA ALA A 147 -4.86 -19.52 -6.74
C ALA A 147 -4.32 -20.72 -7.54
N GLU A 148 -4.89 -21.02 -8.72
CA GLU A 148 -4.45 -22.15 -9.55
C GLU A 148 -3.08 -21.87 -10.18
N THR A 149 -2.94 -20.68 -10.77
CA THR A 149 -1.69 -20.28 -11.44
C THR A 149 -0.73 -19.52 -10.52
N GLY A 150 -1.22 -19.01 -9.40
CA GLY A 150 -0.52 -18.06 -8.54
C GLY A 150 -0.36 -16.67 -9.16
N SER A 151 -1.02 -16.39 -10.29
CA SER A 151 -0.92 -15.11 -10.99
C SER A 151 -1.76 -14.03 -10.31
N ILE A 152 -1.34 -12.78 -10.45
CA ILE A 152 -2.12 -11.62 -9.99
C ILE A 152 -2.40 -10.74 -11.20
N THR A 153 -3.65 -10.34 -11.41
CA THR A 153 -4.06 -9.42 -12.46
C THR A 153 -4.43 -8.08 -11.87
N TRP A 154 -3.93 -6.99 -12.47
CA TRP A 154 -4.28 -5.63 -12.05
C TRP A 154 -4.25 -4.69 -13.26
N GLN A 155 -5.39 -4.05 -13.54
CA GLN A 155 -5.58 -3.22 -14.74
C GLN A 155 -5.16 -3.97 -16.03
N ASN A 156 -4.17 -3.43 -16.74
CA ASN A 156 -3.60 -3.98 -17.97
C ASN A 156 -2.29 -4.75 -17.70
N LEU A 157 -2.06 -5.22 -16.47
CA LEU A 157 -0.85 -5.95 -16.08
C LEU A 157 -1.20 -7.33 -15.53
N ILE A 158 -0.35 -8.30 -15.84
CA ILE A 158 -0.37 -9.65 -15.28
C ILE A 158 0.98 -9.88 -14.60
N TYR A 159 0.93 -10.23 -13.32
CA TYR A 159 2.06 -10.62 -12.50
C TYR A 159 2.08 -12.14 -12.45
N ARG A 160 3.08 -12.78 -13.08
CA ARG A 160 3.22 -14.24 -13.07
C ARG A 160 4.34 -14.67 -12.15
N PRO A 161 4.11 -15.60 -11.22
CA PRO A 161 5.16 -16.07 -10.32
C PRO A 161 6.29 -16.76 -11.09
N LYS A 162 7.54 -16.43 -10.79
CA LYS A 162 8.73 -17.02 -11.42
C LYS A 162 8.92 -18.49 -11.07
N ASP A 163 8.53 -18.86 -9.85
CA ASP A 163 8.88 -20.15 -9.24
C ASP A 163 7.70 -21.14 -9.19
N LYS A 164 6.49 -20.76 -9.64
CA LYS A 164 5.32 -21.67 -9.74
C LYS A 164 5.16 -22.26 -11.15
N LEU A 165 6.21 -22.90 -11.65
CA LEU A 165 6.12 -23.88 -12.73
C LEU A 165 6.69 -25.21 -12.24
N SER A 166 5.99 -25.87 -11.32
CA SER A 166 5.99 -27.34 -11.14
C SER A 166 5.28 -27.76 -9.86
N LYS A 167 4.05 -28.25 -9.99
CA LYS A 167 3.57 -29.45 -9.29
C LYS A 167 2.73 -30.26 -10.25
#